data_AF-A0A966U0J9-F1
#
_entry.id   AF-A0A966U0J9-F1
#
_cell.length_a   1.000
_cell.length_b   1.000
_cell.length_c   1.000
_cell.angle_alpha   90.00
_cell.angle_beta   90.00
_cell.angle_gamma   90.00
#
_symmetry.space_group_name_H-M   'P 1'
#
loop_
_entity.id
_entity.type
_entity.pdbx_description
1 polymer ?
#
loop_
_entity_poly.entity_id
_entity_poly.type
_entity_poly.pdbx_seq_one_letter_code
_entity_poly.pdbx_strand_id
1 'polypeptide(L)'
;MAILAGKRLVITGVLTDASLAYGVAELATAQGAQVLLTGAGRGLSITQRTAKKLSPAPAVAEFDAIFRRRTVTAAPTVYVLSLIHI
;
A
#
# COMPACT_ATOMS: atom_id res chain seq x y z
N MET A 1 15.91 -4.72 16.67
CA MET A 1 15.91 -4.90 15.20
C MET A 1 14.50 -4.65 14.69
N ALA A 2 14.33 -3.88 13.61
CA ALA A 2 13.00 -3.65 13.03
C ALA A 2 12.55 -4.90 12.25
N ILE A 3 11.33 -5.38 12.49
CA ILE A 3 10.91 -6.72 12.03
C ILE A 3 10.70 -6.81 10.51
N LEU A 4 10.50 -5.67 9.84
CA LEU A 4 10.26 -5.60 8.40
C LEU A 4 11.42 -4.97 7.62
N ALA A 5 12.59 -4.81 8.25
CA ALA A 5 13.76 -4.26 7.60
C ALA A 5 14.09 -5.02 6.30
N GLY A 6 14.27 -4.28 5.21
CA GLY A 6 14.61 -4.84 3.89
C GLY A 6 13.46 -5.54 3.17
N LYS A 7 12.23 -5.53 3.73
CA LYS A 7 11.05 -6.09 3.04
C LYS A 7 10.39 -5.04 2.15
N ARG A 8 9.81 -5.51 1.04
CA ARG A 8 9.06 -4.69 0.08
C ARG A 8 7.59 -5.11 0.15
N LEU A 9 6.70 -4.17 0.41
CA LEU A 9 5.28 -4.42 0.66
C LEU A 9 4.41 -3.64 -0.32
N VAL A 10 3.39 -4.30 -0.85
CA VAL A 10 2.32 -3.66 -1.62
C VAL A 10 1.06 -3.69 -0.76
N ILE A 11 0.56 -2.51 -0.41
CA ILE A 11 -0.59 -2.34 0.47
C ILE A 11 -1.73 -1.72 -0.33
N THR A 12 -2.86 -2.42 -0.33
CA THR A 12 -4.08 -1.99 -1.03
C THR A 12 -5.11 -1.47 -0.02
N GLY A 13 -6.11 -0.70 -0.47
CA GLY A 13 -7.21 -0.27 0.39
C GLY A 13 -6.90 0.92 1.32
N VAL A 14 -5.86 1.70 1.04
CA VAL A 14 -5.56 2.94 1.78
C VAL A 14 -6.40 4.08 1.21
N LEU A 15 -7.56 4.33 1.83
CA LEU A 15 -8.49 5.38 1.40
C LEU A 15 -8.49 6.56 2.39
N THR A 16 -8.49 6.28 3.68
CA THR A 16 -8.49 7.29 4.75
C THR A 16 -7.41 6.96 5.79
N ASP A 17 -7.09 7.91 6.66
CA ASP A 17 -6.25 7.68 7.84
C ASP A 17 -6.91 6.75 8.88
N ALA A 18 -8.24 6.63 8.85
CA ALA A 18 -8.98 5.66 9.65
C ALA A 18 -8.99 4.24 9.07
N SER A 19 -8.47 4.03 7.86
CA SER A 19 -8.46 2.71 7.21
C SER A 19 -7.48 1.76 7.92
N LEU A 20 -7.82 0.48 8.10
CA LEU A 20 -6.88 -0.52 8.63
C LEU A 20 -5.58 -0.57 7.82
N ALA A 21 -5.70 -0.48 6.48
CA ALA A 21 -4.55 -0.46 5.59
C ALA A 21 -3.63 0.75 5.82
N TYR A 22 -4.15 1.88 6.30
CA TYR A 22 -3.33 3.05 6.65
C TYR A 22 -2.45 2.75 7.87
N GLY A 23 -3.05 2.22 8.95
CA GLY A 23 -2.29 1.82 10.13
C GLY A 23 -1.26 0.74 9.81
N VAL A 24 -1.60 -0.22 8.94
CA VAL A 24 -0.62 -1.22 8.45
C VAL A 24 0.52 -0.55 7.68
N ALA A 25 0.24 0.42 6.81
CA ALA A 25 1.27 1.13 6.04
C ALA A 25 2.19 1.97 6.95
N GLU A 26 1.63 2.64 7.95
CA GLU A 26 2.37 3.41 8.93
C GLU A 26 3.29 2.51 9.76
N LEU A 27 2.74 1.45 10.36
CA LEU A 27 3.51 0.49 11.13
C LEU A 27 4.58 -0.19 10.28
N ALA A 28 4.24 -0.56 9.04
CA ALA A 28 5.18 -1.24 8.17
C ALA A 28 6.39 -0.36 7.83
N THR A 29 6.12 0.91 7.53
CA THR A 29 7.15 1.92 7.27
C THR A 29 8.02 2.15 8.49
N ALA A 30 7.41 2.31 9.68
CA ALA A 30 8.13 2.45 10.94
C ALA A 30 9.01 1.22 11.27
N GLN A 31 8.63 0.03 10.80
CA GLN A 31 9.39 -1.21 10.95
C GLN A 31 10.43 -1.43 9.83
N GLY A 32 10.71 -0.41 9.01
CA GLY A 32 11.77 -0.44 8.00
C GLY A 32 11.41 -1.12 6.68
N ALA A 33 10.11 -1.31 6.41
CA ALA A 33 9.65 -1.80 5.12
C ALA A 33 9.67 -0.70 4.05
N GLN A 34 9.92 -1.09 2.80
CA GLN A 34 9.63 -0.25 1.64
C GLN A 34 8.20 -0.49 1.20
N VAL A 35 7.35 0.54 1.28
CA VAL A 35 5.92 0.43 1.01
C VAL A 35 5.57 1.05 -0.35
N LEU A 36 4.74 0.33 -1.12
CA LEU A 36 4.01 0.83 -2.28
C LEU A 36 2.51 0.72 -1.98
N LEU A 37 1.77 1.81 -2.13
CA LEU A 37 0.31 1.78 -2.02
C LEU A 37 -0.32 1.58 -3.39
N THR A 38 -1.52 1.00 -3.42
CA THR A 38 -2.30 0.93 -4.65
C THR A 38 -3.71 1.48 -4.49
N GLY A 39 -4.20 2.15 -5.54
CA GLY A 39 -5.60 2.55 -5.68
C GLY A 39 -6.16 2.19 -7.06
N ALA A 40 -7.49 2.18 -7.20
CA ALA A 40 -8.18 1.87 -8.45
C ALA A 40 -9.14 2.99 -8.83
N GLY A 41 -9.20 3.33 -10.13
CA GLY A 41 -10.14 4.30 -10.69
C GLY A 41 -10.25 5.59 -9.87
N ARG A 42 -11.46 5.95 -9.43
CA ARG A 42 -11.72 7.17 -8.63
C ARG A 42 -11.05 7.14 -7.24
N GLY A 43 -10.74 5.96 -6.72
CA GLY A 43 -10.04 5.78 -5.43
C GLY A 43 -8.56 6.15 -5.49
N LEU A 44 -7.94 6.17 -6.68
CA LEU A 44 -6.50 6.48 -6.83
C LEU A 44 -6.13 7.87 -6.29
N SER A 45 -6.94 8.89 -6.61
CA SER A 45 -6.71 10.26 -6.12
C SER A 45 -6.88 10.38 -4.60
N ILE A 46 -7.76 9.57 -4.01
CA ILE A 46 -7.94 9.49 -2.56
C ILE A 46 -6.68 8.87 -1.93
N THR A 47 -6.23 7.71 -2.45
CA THR A 47 -5.00 7.05 -1.99
C THR A 47 -3.78 7.96 -2.08
N GLN A 48 -3.61 8.72 -3.18
CA GLN A 48 -2.53 9.70 -3.32
C GLN A 48 -2.55 10.79 -2.26
N ARG A 49 -3.73 11.30 -1.89
CA ARG A 49 -3.86 12.31 -0.84
C ARG A 49 -3.56 11.72 0.53
N THR A 50 -4.07 10.52 0.81
CA THR A 50 -3.85 9.84 2.09
C THR A 50 -2.39 9.41 2.26
N ALA A 51 -1.70 8.99 1.19
CA ALA A 51 -0.28 8.65 1.21
C ALA A 51 0.62 9.78 1.74
N LYS A 52 0.25 11.04 1.45
CA LYS A 52 1.00 12.23 1.90
C LYS A 52 0.96 12.43 3.43
N LYS A 53 0.06 11.75 4.13
CA LYS A 53 -0.04 11.81 5.60
C LYS A 53 0.94 10.86 6.30
N LEU A 54 1.48 9.88 5.56
CA LEU A 54 2.49 8.94 6.06
C LEU A 54 3.90 9.53 5.97
N SER A 55 4.80 9.07 6.83
CA SER A 55 6.21 9.49 6.85
C SER A 55 7.16 8.29 6.91
N PRO A 56 8.05 8.12 5.91
CA PRO A 56 8.04 8.76 4.59
C PRO A 56 6.77 8.49 3.79
N ALA A 57 6.39 9.42 2.91
CA ALA A 57 5.25 9.27 2.02
C ALA A 57 5.51 8.15 0.99
N PRO A 58 4.71 7.06 0.99
CA PRO A 58 4.90 5.97 0.03
C PRO A 58 4.50 6.37 -1.38
N ALA A 59 5.10 5.69 -2.37
CA ALA A 59 4.63 5.78 -3.75
C ALA A 59 3.23 5.17 -3.90
N VAL A 60 2.47 5.64 -4.90
CA VAL A 60 1.14 5.13 -5.21
C VAL A 60 1.09 4.68 -6.67
N ALA A 61 0.66 3.44 -6.89
CA ALA A 61 0.44 2.87 -8.22
C ALA A 61 -1.05 2.57 -8.46
N GLU A 62 -1.48 2.60 -9.72
CA GLU A 62 -2.81 2.15 -10.09
C GLU A 62 -2.85 0.62 -10.18
N PHE A 63 -3.78 -0.01 -9.46
CA PHE A 63 -4.06 -1.45 -9.50
C PHE A 63 -5.53 -1.71 -9.18
N ASP A 64 -6.22 -2.40 -10.07
CA ASP A 64 -7.60 -2.85 -9.90
C ASP A 64 -7.63 -4.38 -9.78
N ALA A 65 -8.10 -4.88 -8.64
CA ALA A 65 -8.18 -6.31 -8.34
C ALA A 65 -9.35 -7.03 -9.05
N ILE A 66 -10.37 -6.27 -9.51
CA ILE A 66 -11.57 -6.81 -10.14
C ILE A 66 -11.36 -6.97 -11.66
N PHE A 67 -10.45 -6.18 -12.24
CA PHE A 67 -10.13 -6.25 -13.67
C PHE A 67 -8.85 -7.07 -13.94
N ARG A 68 -9.01 -8.25 -14.54
CA ARG A 68 -7.94 -9.21 -14.87
C ARG A 68 -7.05 -8.74 -16.03
N ARG A 69 -6.33 -7.61 -15.90
CA ARG A 69 -5.17 -7.27 -16.74
C ARG A 69 -4.36 -6.11 -16.18
N ARG A 70 -3.36 -6.44 -15.36
CA ARG A 70 -2.00 -5.86 -15.31
C ARG A 70 -1.23 -6.58 -14.20
N THR A 71 -0.25 -7.39 -14.59
CA THR A 71 0.75 -7.92 -13.66
C THR A 71 1.62 -6.76 -13.20
N VAL A 72 1.52 -6.40 -11.92
CA VAL A 72 2.59 -5.64 -11.28
C VAL A 72 3.73 -6.64 -11.10
N THR A 73 4.82 -6.48 -11.85
CA THR A 73 6.01 -7.33 -11.68
C THR A 73 6.63 -7.02 -10.31
N ALA A 74 6.16 -7.75 -9.33
CA ALA A 74 6.74 -7.84 -8.01
C ALA A 74 8.04 -8.64 -8.09
N ALA A 75 9.16 -8.02 -7.73
CA ALA A 75 10.41 -8.72 -7.40
C ALA A 75 10.15 -9.80 -6.32
N PRO A 76 10.99 -10.83 -6.14
CA PRO A 76 10.62 -12.14 -5.58
C PRO A 76 10.05 -12.18 -4.15
N THR A 77 9.97 -11.04 -3.45
CA THR A 77 9.41 -10.93 -2.10
C THR A 77 8.46 -9.73 -2.04
N VAL A 78 7.26 -9.87 -2.61
CA VAL A 78 6.16 -8.92 -2.42
C VAL A 78 5.02 -9.62 -1.73
N TYR A 79 4.71 -9.17 -0.52
CA TYR A 79 3.50 -9.58 0.19
C TYR A 79 2.39 -8.61 -0.20
N VAL A 80 1.37 -9.12 -0.89
CA VAL A 80 0.15 -8.36 -1.23
C VAL A 80 -0.83 -8.53 -0.08
N LEU A 81 -0.99 -7.49 0.74
CA LEU A 81 -2.04 -7.49 1.76
C LEU A 81 -3.30 -6.88 1.13
N SER A 82 -4.18 -7.75 0.62
CA SER A 82 -5.52 -7.33 0.19
C SER A 82 -6.46 -7.40 1.38
N LEU A 83 -6.52 -6.31 2.16
CA LEU A 83 -7.55 -6.12 3.16
C LEU A 83 -8.77 -5.50 2.44
N ILE A 84 -9.50 -6.34 1.71
CA ILE A 84 -10.91 -6.05 1.43
C ILE A 84 -11.60 -6.15 2.79
N HIS A 85 -12.12 -5.06 3.34
CA HIS A 85 -13.37 -4.96 4.11
C HIS A 85 -13.67 -3.45 4.26
N ILE A 86 -14.96 -3.13 4.11
CA ILE A 86 -15.59 -1.80 3.96
C ILE A 86 -15.33 -0.89 5.14
#